data_AF-A0A1K1P4V9-F1
#
_entry.id   AF-A0A1K1P4V9-F1
#
_cell.length_a   1.000
_cell.length_b   1.000
_cell.length_c   1.000
_cell.angle_alpha   90.00
_cell.angle_beta   90.00
_cell.angle_gamma   90.00
#
_symmetry.space_group_name_H-M   'P 1'
#
loop_
_entity.id
_entity.type
_entity.pdbx_description
1 polymer ?
#
loop_
_entity_poly.entity_id
_entity_poly.type
_entity_poly.pdbx_seq_one_letter_code
_entity_poly.pdbx_strand_id
1 'polypeptide(L)' 'MNNGLLRRDDPEMLAFAYTAPISALIHLCARKPEKTDEAMEKIEQFSRHFIKTYGI' A
#
# COMPACT_ATOMS: atom_id res chain seq x y z
N MET A 1 2.41 -16.47 -15.70
CA MET A 1 3.57 -16.05 -14.89
C MET A 1 3.10 -16.01 -13.44
N ASN A 2 3.54 -16.96 -12.62
CA ASN A 2 3.18 -17.02 -11.21
C ASN A 2 4.46 -16.73 -10.43
N ASN A 3 4.76 -15.45 -10.23
CA ASN A 3 6.02 -15.07 -9.58
C ASN A 3 6.02 -15.40 -8.09
N GLY A 4 4.89 -15.85 -7.51
CA GLY A 4 4.86 -16.44 -6.16
C GLY A 4 5.44 -15.55 -5.06
N LEU A 5 5.43 -14.23 -5.25
CA LEU A 5 5.97 -13.27 -4.28
C LEU A 5 4.94 -12.89 -3.21
N LEU A 6 3.66 -13.09 -3.51
CA LEU A 6 2.55 -12.86 -2.60
C LEU A 6 1.68 -14.13 -2.53
N ARG A 7 1.05 -14.37 -1.37
CA ARG A 7 0.14 -15.48 -1.07
C ARG A 7 -0.83 -15.67 -2.22
N ARG A 8 -1.23 -16.93 -2.45
CA ARG A 8 -2.22 -17.32 -3.47
C ARG A 8 -3.63 -16.86 -3.07
N ASP A 9 -3.82 -15.55 -3.08
CA ASP A 9 -5.11 -14.88 -3.01
C ASP A 9 -5.45 -14.29 -4.39
N ASP A 10 -6.63 -13.70 -4.54
CA ASP A 10 -7.04 -13.01 -5.77
C ASP A 10 -6.08 -11.84 -6.06
N PRO A 11 -5.28 -11.90 -7.15
CA PRO A 11 -4.30 -10.88 -7.47
C PRO A 11 -4.90 -9.49 -7.71
N GLU A 12 -6.11 -9.41 -8.28
CA GLU A 12 -6.78 -8.15 -8.55
C GLU A 12 -7.22 -7.49 -7.25
N MET A 13 -7.76 -8.28 -6.33
CA MET A 13 -8.18 -7.81 -5.01
C MET A 13 -6.97 -7.42 -4.14
N LEU A 14 -5.85 -8.14 -4.22
CA LEU A 14 -4.62 -7.75 -3.53
C LEU A 14 -4.05 -6.43 -4.08
N ALA A 15 -4.04 -6.24 -5.40
CA ALA A 15 -3.61 -4.99 -6.00
C ALA A 15 -4.52 -3.83 -5.58
N PHE A 16 -5.83 -4.04 -5.56
CA PHE A 16 -6.79 -3.06 -5.08
C PHE A 16 -6.58 -2.71 -3.60
N ALA A 17 -6.45 -3.71 -2.74
CA ALA A 17 -6.24 -3.54 -1.31
C ALA A 17 -4.93 -2.81 -0.98
N TYR A 18 -3.87 -3.03 -1.76
CA TYR A 18 -2.60 -2.33 -1.59
C TYR A 18 -2.68 -0.86 -2.05
N THR A 19 -3.25 -0.62 -3.23
CA THR A 19 -3.22 0.70 -3.87
C THR A 19 -4.22 1.69 -3.26
N ALA A 20 -5.42 1.25 -2.87
CA ALA A 20 -6.46 2.13 -2.34
C ALA A 20 -6.02 3.03 -1.16
N PRO A 21 -5.43 2.51 -0.06
CA PRO A 21 -5.00 3.36 1.05
C PRO A 21 -3.83 4.28 0.68
N ILE A 22 -2.90 3.82 -0.15
CA ILE A 22 -1.76 4.64 -0.62
C ILE A 22 -2.26 5.80 -1.49
N SER A 23 -3.17 5.55 -2.43
CA SER A 23 -3.79 6.60 -3.24
C SER A 23 -4.53 7.63 -2.39
N ALA A 24 -5.24 7.20 -1.34
CA ALA A 24 -5.90 8.11 -0.41
C ALA A 24 -4.91 9.02 0.34
N LEU A 25 -3.75 8.48 0.75
CA LEU A 25 -2.68 9.26 1.39
C LEU A 25 -2.00 10.23 0.42
N ILE A 26 -1.77 9.84 -0.84
CA ILE A 26 -1.26 10.75 -1.88
C ILE A 26 -2.25 11.91 -2.11
N HIS A 27 -3.55 11.62 -2.20
CA HIS A 27 -4.58 12.66 -2.29
C HIS A 27 -4.67 13.54 -1.04
N LEU A 28 -4.26 13.05 0.13
CA LEU A 28 -4.13 13.86 1.33
C LEU A 28 -2.97 14.85 1.18
N CYS A 29 -1.79 14.39 0.74
CA CYS A 29 -0.63 15.27 0.51
C CYS A 29 -0.95 16.40 -0.48
N ALA A 30 -1.67 16.09 -1.56
CA ALA A 30 -2.08 17.09 -2.55
C ALA A 30 -2.96 18.21 -1.97
N ARG A 31 -3.77 17.89 -0.95
CA ARG A 31 -4.69 18.84 -0.29
C ARG A 31 -4.11 19.49 0.97
N LYS A 32 -3.14 18.82 1.59
CA LYS A 32 -2.54 19.18 2.88
C LYS A 32 -1.02 18.93 2.84
N PRO A 33 -0.24 19.81 2.19
CA PRO A 33 1.20 19.64 2.05
C PRO A 33 1.92 19.48 3.39
N GLU A 34 1.42 20.12 4.45
CA GLU A 34 1.95 20.04 5.82
C GLU A 34 1.87 18.64 6.44
N LYS A 35 1.06 17.74 5.86
CA LYS A 35 0.92 16.35 6.30
C LYS A 35 1.74 15.35 5.48
N THR A 36 2.55 15.83 4.54
CA THR A 36 3.28 14.96 3.61
C THR A 36 4.16 13.97 4.34
N ASP A 37 4.95 14.41 5.33
CA ASP A 37 5.87 13.53 6.05
C ASP A 37 5.12 12.43 6.82
N GLU A 38 4.03 12.79 7.52
CA GLU A 38 3.16 11.83 8.22
C GLU A 38 2.53 10.81 7.24
N ALA A 39 2.07 11.28 6.08
CA ALA A 39 1.46 10.43 5.07
C ALA A 39 2.49 9.48 4.44
N MET A 40 3.71 9.95 4.18
CA MET A 40 4.81 9.14 3.65
C MET A 40 5.23 8.06 4.64
N GLU A 41 5.32 8.38 5.94
CA GLU A 41 5.60 7.39 6.98
C GLU A 41 4.52 6.29 7.02
N LYS A 42 3.24 6.68 6.93
CA LYS A 42 2.12 5.72 6.89
C LYS A 42 2.15 4.83 5.64
N ILE A 43 2.50 5.39 4.49
CA ILE A 43 2.66 4.62 3.24
C ILE A 43 3.76 3.56 3.42
N GLU A 44 4.91 3.92 3.99
CA GLU A 44 5.99 2.98 4.24
C GLU A 44 5.56 1.87 5.22
N GLN A 45 5.00 2.26 6.37
CA GLN A 45 4.54 1.31 7.40
C GLN A 45 3.50 0.34 6.84
N PHE A 46 2.51 0.86 6.09
CA PHE A 46 1.49 0.03 5.43
C PHE A 46 2.12 -0.92 4.42
N SER A 47 3.05 -0.44 3.58
CA SER A 47 3.70 -1.25 2.55
C SER A 47 4.48 -2.42 3.17
N ARG A 48 5.25 -2.14 4.22
CA ARG A 48 5.98 -3.18 4.99
C ARG A 48 5.03 -4.18 5.65
N HIS A 49 3.95 -3.70 6.26
CA HIS A 49 2.94 -4.55 6.87
C HIS A 49 2.23 -5.45 5.85
N PHE A 50 1.86 -4.90 4.70
CA PHE A 50 1.22 -5.64 3.62
C PHE A 50 2.14 -6.76 3.10
N ILE A 51 3.40 -6.45 2.82
CA ILE A 51 4.39 -7.45 2.38
C ILE A 51 4.61 -8.51 3.47
N LYS A 52 4.68 -8.14 4.75
CA LYS A 52 4.78 -9.15 5.83
C LYS A 52 3.56 -10.07 5.91
N THR A 53 2.38 -9.52 5.61
CA THR A 53 1.10 -10.23 5.74
C THR A 53 0.82 -11.14 4.54
N TYR A 54 1.10 -10.63 3.35
CA TYR A 54 0.77 -11.27 2.08
C TYR A 54 1.99 -11.77 1.33
N GLY A 55 3.22 -11.46 1.74
CA GLY A 55 4.43 -12.06 1.19
C GLY A 55 4.51 -13.57 1.45
N ILE A 56 5.20 -14.28 0.55
CA ILE A 56 5.56 -15.69 0.71
C ILE A 56 6.93 -15.80 1.39
#